data_AF-A0A1C0BS69-F1
#
_entry.id   AF-A0A1C0BS69-F1
#
_cell.length_a   1.000
_cell.length_b   1.000
_cell.length_c   1.000
_cell.angle_alpha   90.00
_cell.angle_beta   90.00
_cell.angle_gamma   90.00
#
_symmetry.space_group_name_H-M   'P 1'
#
loop_
_entity.id
_entity.type
_entity.pdbx_description
1 polymer ?
#
loop_
_entity_poly.entity_id
_entity_poly.type
_entity_poly.pdbx_seq_one_letter_code
_entity_poly.pdbx_strand_id
1 'polypeptide(L)' 'MEDKITVKEAREKAGYSIREMAELMGWVKTTYVNKENGISKFYVDEAVRFSRIVKVPMSNIIFF' A
#
# COMPACT_ATOMS: atom_id res chain seq x y z
N MET A 1 -17.62 -13.46 -3.95
CA MET A 1 -17.01 -12.47 -3.04
C MET A 1 -15.76 -11.99 -3.75
N GLU A 2 -15.61 -10.69 -4.00
CA GLU A 2 -14.29 -10.20 -4.44
C GLU A 2 -13.36 -10.28 -3.23
N ASP A 3 -12.39 -11.18 -3.28
CA ASP A 3 -11.40 -11.33 -2.21
C ASP A 3 -10.55 -10.06 -2.16
N LYS A 4 -10.85 -9.21 -1.17
CA LYS A 4 -10.05 -8.02 -0.89
C LYS A 4 -8.65 -8.45 -0.44
N ILE A 5 -7.64 -7.71 -0.88
CA ILE A 5 -6.24 -7.99 -0.55
C ILE A 5 -5.70 -6.92 0.40
N THR A 6 -4.73 -7.27 1.23
CA THR A 6 -4.03 -6.33 2.10
C THR A 6 -3.08 -5.42 1.31
N VAL A 7 -2.65 -4.31 1.92
CA VAL A 7 -1.58 -3.44 1.38
C VAL A 7 -0.33 -4.26 1.04
N LYS A 8 0.05 -5.18 1.92
CA LYS A 8 1.20 -6.07 1.74
C LYS A 8 1.03 -6.94 0.49
N GLU A 9 -0.09 -7.64 0.36
CA GLU A 9 -0.36 -8.51 -0.78
C GLU A 9 -0.44 -7.72 -2.09
N ALA A 10 -1.03 -6.52 -2.06
CA ALA A 10 -1.07 -5.64 -3.23
C ALA A 10 0.33 -5.24 -3.68
N ARG A 11 1.21 -4.86 -2.73
CA ARG A 11 2.62 -4.54 -3.01
C ARG A 11 3.36 -5.74 -3.59
N GLU A 12 3.22 -6.92 -2.98
CA GLU A 12 3.91 -8.14 -3.38
C GLU A 12 3.45 -8.63 -4.77
N LYS A 13 2.14 -8.58 -5.06
CA LYS A 13 1.59 -8.87 -6.40
C LYS A 13 2.06 -7.88 -7.45
N ALA A 14 2.28 -6.63 -7.08
CA ALA A 14 2.84 -5.60 -7.97
C ALA A 14 4.37 -5.73 -8.16
N GLY A 15 5.03 -6.66 -7.46
CA GLY A 15 6.46 -6.94 -7.61
C GLY A 15 7.39 -5.94 -6.93
N TYR A 16 6.87 -5.12 -5.99
CA TYR A 16 7.66 -4.11 -5.31
C TYR A 16 8.18 -4.59 -3.96
N SER A 17 9.44 -4.33 -3.68
CA SER A 17 9.97 -4.40 -2.32
C SER A 17 9.41 -3.27 -1.46
N ILE A 18 9.50 -3.43 -0.14
CA ILE A 18 9.15 -2.38 0.84
C ILE A 18 9.91 -1.08 0.56
N ARG A 19 11.18 -1.18 0.15
CA ARG A 19 12.04 -0.02 -0.13
C ARG A 19 11.57 0.70 -1.39
N GLU A 20 11.36 -0.01 -2.49
CA GLU A 20 10.89 0.59 -3.75
C GLU A 20 9.52 1.23 -3.57
N MET A 21 8.60 0.58 -2.86
CA MET A 21 7.29 1.15 -2.60
C MET A 21 7.39 2.41 -1.73
N ALA A 22 8.26 2.43 -0.72
CA ALA A 22 8.50 3.63 0.08
C ALA A 22 9.03 4.78 -0.79
N GLU A 23 10.00 4.50 -1.67
CA GLU A 23 10.55 5.49 -2.61
C GLU A 23 9.45 6.02 -3.58
N LEU A 24 8.63 5.14 -4.15
CA LEU A 24 7.49 5.50 -5.03
C LEU A 24 6.42 6.33 -4.32
N MET A 25 6.20 6.09 -3.02
CA MET A 25 5.28 6.85 -2.17
C MET A 25 5.90 8.17 -1.67
N GLY A 26 7.21 8.37 -1.83
CA GLY A 26 7.92 9.53 -1.31
C GLY A 26 8.15 9.47 0.20
N TRP A 27 8.29 8.27 0.76
CA TRP A 27 8.45 8.02 2.19
C TRP A 27 9.78 7.34 2.51
N VAL A 28 10.18 7.48 3.77
CA VAL A 28 11.21 6.61 4.34
C VAL A 28 10.64 5.21 4.58
N LYS A 29 11.50 4.19 4.49
CA LYS A 29 11.14 2.77 4.65
C LYS A 29 10.30 2.50 5.91
N THR A 30 10.68 3.08 7.04
CA THR A 30 9.99 2.89 8.33
C THR A 30 8.55 3.39 8.31
N THR A 31 8.29 4.54 7.69
CA THR A 31 6.93 5.07 7.51
C THR A 31 6.07 4.12 6.72
N TYR A 32 6.58 3.58 5.61
CA TYR A 32 5.85 2.62 4.80
C TYR A 32 5.57 1.31 5.57
N VAL A 33 6.58 0.77 6.28
CA VAL A 33 6.42 -0.44 7.11
C VAL A 33 5.36 -0.22 8.20
N ASN A 34 5.36 0.94 8.86
CA ASN A 34 4.36 1.25 9.89
C ASN A 34 2.95 1.30 9.30
N LYS A 35 2.79 1.89 8.12
CA LYS A 35 1.49 1.94 7.44
C LYS A 35 1.02 0.58 6.94
N GLU A 36 1.91 -0.22 6.33
CA GLU A 36 1.60 -1.58 5.87
C GLU A 36 1.16 -2.49 7.03
N ASN A 37 1.75 -2.31 8.21
CA ASN A 37 1.42 -3.07 9.42
C ASN A 37 0.27 -2.47 10.26
N GLY A 38 -0.36 -1.37 9.82
CA GLY A 38 -1.45 -0.71 10.56
C GLY A 38 -1.03 0.02 11.85
N ILE A 39 0.26 0.25 12.06
CA ILE A 39 0.78 1.07 13.17
C ILE A 39 0.41 2.54 12.94
N SER A 40 0.42 2.99 11.69
CA SER A 40 -0.06 4.30 11.28
C SER A 40 -1.01 4.18 10.10
N LYS A 41 -2.00 5.08 10.02
CA LYS A 41 -3.06 5.00 9.01
C LYS A 41 -2.59 5.51 7.65
N PHE A 42 -3.11 4.94 6.57
CA PHE A 42 -3.12 5.60 5.27
C PHE A 42 -4.18 6.71 5.25
N TYR A 43 -3.78 7.91 4.83
CA TYR A 43 -4.71 8.96 4.44
C TYR A 43 -5.33 8.62 3.07
N VAL A 44 -6.48 9.23 2.76
CA VAL A 44 -7.26 8.91 1.54
C VAL A 44 -6.45 9.17 0.27
N ASP A 45 -5.74 10.28 0.22
CA ASP A 45 -4.86 10.65 -0.89
C ASP A 45 -3.69 9.67 -1.07
N GLU A 46 -3.11 9.21 0.03
CA GLU A 46 -2.06 8.19 0.04
C GLU A 46 -2.60 6.82 -0.44
N ALA A 47 -3.79 6.44 0.01
CA ALA A 47 -4.45 5.21 -0.42
C ALA A 47 -4.74 5.22 -1.93
N VAL A 48 -5.21 6.35 -2.46
CA VAL A 48 -5.41 6.55 -3.90
C VAL A 48 -4.09 6.50 -4.67
N ARG A 49 -3.02 7.10 -4.14
CA ARG A 49 -1.69 7.04 -4.76
C ARG A 49 -1.17 5.60 -4.79
N PHE A 50 -1.25 4.88 -3.67
CA PHE A 50 -0.86 3.49 -3.56
C PHE A 50 -1.62 2.61 -4.55
N SER A 51 -2.94 2.76 -4.62
CA SER A 51 -3.81 1.99 -5.52
C SER A 51 -3.43 2.19 -7.00
N ARG A 52 -3.04 3.40 -7.37
CA ARG A 52 -2.55 3.73 -8.73
C ARG A 52 -1.21 3.05 -9.05
N ILE A 53 -0.28 3.03 -8.09
CA ILE A 53 1.03 2.40 -8.26
C ILE A 53 0.89 0.88 -8.43
N VAL A 54 0.11 0.23 -7.56
CA VAL A 54 -0.09 -1.22 -7.61
C VAL A 54 -1.11 -1.67 -8.66
N LYS A 55 -1.78 -0.72 -9.35
CA LYS A 55 -2.82 -0.96 -10.36
C LYS A 55 -3.98 -1.83 -9.86
N VAL A 56 -4.35 -1.67 -8.60
CA VAL A 56 -5.50 -2.35 -7.97
C VAL A 56 -6.50 -1.28 -7.51
N PRO A 57 -7.82 -1.43 -7.76
CA PRO A 57 -8.81 -0.49 -7.24
C PRO A 57 -8.72 -0.36 -5.72
N MET A 58 -8.77 0.88 -5.21
CA MET A 58 -8.68 1.15 -3.76
C MET A 58 -9.75 0.37 -2.96
N SER A 59 -10.94 0.17 -3.53
CA SER A 59 -12.03 -0.64 -2.94
C SER A 59 -11.66 -2.09 -2.65
N ASN A 60 -10.66 -2.61 -3.36
CA ASN A 60 -10.22 -3.99 -3.32
C ASN A 60 -8.98 -4.16 -2.41
N ILE A 61 -8.50 -3.08 -1.81
CA ILE A 61 -7.35 -3.06 -0.90
C ILE A 61 -7.84 -2.77 0.52
N ILE A 62 -7.40 -3.58 1.48
CA ILE A 62 -7.64 -3.37 2.91
C ILE A 62 -6.51 -2.50 3.46
N PHE A 63 -6.86 -1.27 3.84
CA PHE A 63 -5.99 -0.35 4.58
C PHE A 63 -6.35 -0.44 6.07
N PHE A 64 -5.37 -0.75 6.92
CA PHE A 64 -5.52 -0.86 8.37
C PHE A 64 -5.35 0.49 9.09
#